data_AF-A0AAN8PYU0-F1
#
_entry.id   AF-A0AAN8PYU0-F1
#
_cell.length_a   1.000
_cell.length_b   1.000
_cell.length_c   1.000
_cell.angle_alpha   90.00
_cell.angle_beta   90.00
_cell.angle_gamma   90.00
#
_symmetry.space_group_name_H-M   'P 1'
#
loop_
_entity.id
_entity.type
_entity.pdbx_description
1 polymer ?
#
loop_
_entity_poly.entity_id
_entity_poly.type
_entity_poly.pdbx_seq_one_letter_code
_entity_poly.pdbx_strand_id
1 'polypeptide(L)'
;MSTGHLFTFEFHKERFEKAGQEFVEHGLSDNVTITHRDVCNNGFQLNHVADAVFLDLPSPWSCIDSAKQAMKLQGGRICSFSPCIEQVSQTCATLTEKGFQDITTLECLLRKFHVKHTGLPKACIGELTESEKIQKVKIERKKHMEIGTNLDMVQTDESVAKKPCLKNTNNPGGNNKDKKKGQDCYEFVTASPVQDMQGHTGFLTFATLYGQ
;
A
#
# COMPACT_ATOMS: atom_id res chain seq x y z
N MET A 1 25.14 -25.69 2.56
CA MET A 1 25.44 -24.84 1.40
C MET A 1 24.16 -24.70 0.58
N SER A 2 23.82 -23.50 0.10
CA SER A 2 22.66 -23.30 -0.76
C SER A 2 22.91 -23.97 -2.12
N THR A 3 21.97 -24.80 -2.56
CA THR A 3 22.08 -25.56 -3.82
C THR A 3 21.54 -24.80 -5.04
N GLY A 4 21.10 -23.56 -4.85
CA GLY A 4 20.56 -22.71 -5.92
C GLY A 4 21.64 -21.87 -6.60
N HIS A 5 21.39 -21.52 -7.86
CA HIS A 5 22.27 -20.66 -8.66
C HIS A 5 21.44 -19.65 -9.46
N LEU A 6 21.91 -18.41 -9.56
CA LEU A 6 21.31 -17.34 -10.33
C LEU A 6 22.19 -17.05 -11.56
N PHE A 7 21.60 -17.18 -12.74
CA PHE A 7 22.18 -16.66 -13.97
C PHE A 7 21.52 -15.33 -14.29
N THR A 8 22.30 -14.24 -14.28
CA THR A 8 21.81 -12.89 -14.56
C THR A 8 22.54 -12.28 -15.75
N PHE A 9 21.83 -11.44 -16.50
CA PHE A 9 22.30 -10.91 -17.78
C PHE A 9 22.07 -9.40 -17.83
N GLU A 10 23.09 -8.66 -18.26
CA GLU A 10 23.02 -7.20 -18.40
C GLU A 10 23.63 -6.81 -19.74
N PHE A 11 22.92 -5.99 -20.52
CA PHE A 11 23.36 -5.57 -21.84
C PHE A 11 24.31 -4.37 -21.78
N HIS A 12 24.23 -3.56 -20.72
CA HIS A 12 24.99 -2.33 -20.57
C HIS A 12 26.29 -2.59 -19.82
N LYS A 13 27.41 -2.47 -20.53
CA LYS A 13 28.74 -2.79 -20.03
C LYS A 13 29.07 -2.21 -18.65
N GLU A 14 28.81 -0.93 -18.42
CA GLU A 14 29.13 -0.30 -17.13
C GLU A 14 28.30 -0.87 -15.97
N ARG A 15 27.03 -1.22 -16.21
CA ARG A 15 26.18 -1.82 -15.19
C ARG A 15 26.58 -3.26 -14.92
N PHE A 16 26.97 -3.99 -15.96
CA PHE A 16 27.53 -5.33 -15.86
C PHE A 16 28.79 -5.34 -14.98
N GLU A 17 29.76 -4.46 -15.27
CA GLU A 17 31.02 -4.38 -14.52
C GLU A 17 30.76 -4.00 -13.06
N LYS A 18 29.89 -3.01 -12.82
CA LYS A 18 29.54 -2.58 -11.47
C LYS A 18 28.82 -3.67 -10.67
N ALA A 19 27.81 -4.31 -11.24
CA ALA A 19 27.09 -5.40 -10.57
C ALA A 19 28.02 -6.60 -10.29
N GLY A 20 28.95 -6.90 -11.19
CA GLY A 20 29.97 -7.92 -10.98
C GLY A 20 30.86 -7.62 -9.77
N GLN A 21 31.30 -6.37 -9.61
CA GLN A 21 32.06 -5.93 -8.43
C GLN A 21 31.23 -6.07 -7.15
N GLU A 22 29.98 -5.58 -7.16
CA GLU A 22 29.07 -5.68 -6.01
C GLU A 22 28.78 -7.14 -5.61
N PHE A 23 28.65 -8.07 -6.57
CA PHE A 23 28.48 -9.49 -6.25
C PHE A 23 29.70 -10.09 -5.54
N VAL A 24 30.92 -9.66 -5.90
CA VAL A 24 32.14 -10.09 -5.22
C VAL A 24 32.21 -9.49 -3.81
N GLU A 25 31.99 -8.18 -3.69
CA GLU A 25 32.03 -7.46 -2.41
C GLU A 25 31.02 -7.99 -1.39
N HIS A 26 29.84 -8.41 -1.87
CA HIS A 26 28.79 -8.99 -1.03
C HIS A 26 28.92 -10.52 -0.82
N GLY A 27 29.95 -11.17 -1.38
CA GLY A 27 30.17 -12.61 -1.23
C GLY A 27 29.11 -13.47 -1.93
N LEU A 28 28.53 -12.99 -3.03
CA LEU A 28 27.47 -13.67 -3.79
C LEU A 28 28.00 -14.45 -5.01
N SER A 29 29.30 -14.35 -5.31
CA SER A 29 29.91 -14.95 -6.50
C SER A 29 29.75 -16.47 -6.59
N ASP A 30 29.61 -17.17 -5.48
CA ASP A 30 29.44 -18.63 -5.46
C ASP A 30 28.07 -19.07 -6.02
N ASN A 31 27.06 -18.21 -5.94
CA ASN A 31 25.67 -18.52 -6.29
C ASN A 31 25.12 -17.63 -7.42
N VAL A 32 25.93 -16.71 -7.95
CA VAL A 32 25.52 -15.76 -8.99
C VAL A 32 26.55 -15.72 -10.11
N THR A 33 26.10 -15.99 -11.34
CA THR A 33 26.88 -15.76 -12.56
C THR A 33 26.24 -14.63 -13.35
N ILE A 34 26.96 -13.52 -13.48
CA ILE A 34 26.56 -12.40 -14.34
C ILE A 34 27.21 -12.52 -15.72
N THR A 35 26.46 -12.24 -16.77
CA THR A 35 26.95 -12.25 -18.17
C THR A 35 26.60 -10.95 -18.89
N HIS A 36 27.59 -10.31 -19.52
CA HIS A 36 27.36 -9.15 -20.38
C HIS A 36 26.75 -9.60 -21.71
N ARG A 37 25.46 -9.36 -21.92
CA ARG A 37 24.73 -9.91 -23.08
C ARG A 37 23.44 -9.16 -23.37
N ASP A 38 23.18 -8.97 -24.66
CA ASP A 38 21.86 -8.64 -25.16
C ASP A 38 21.06 -9.94 -25.38
N VAL A 39 20.18 -10.24 -24.43
CA VAL A 39 19.37 -11.47 -24.42
C VAL A 39 18.21 -11.42 -25.43
N CYS A 40 17.80 -10.23 -25.88
CA CYS A 40 16.76 -10.07 -26.89
C CYS A 40 17.24 -10.56 -28.25
N ASN A 41 18.50 -10.28 -28.60
CA ASN A 41 19.08 -10.66 -29.88
C ASN A 41 19.88 -11.97 -29.84
N ASN A 42 20.53 -12.27 -28.70
CA ASN A 42 21.49 -13.39 -28.60
C ASN A 42 21.04 -14.50 -27.66
N GLY A 43 19.85 -14.38 -27.06
CA GLY A 43 19.33 -15.31 -26.07
C GLY A 43 20.14 -15.38 -24.78
N PHE A 44 19.83 -16.37 -23.93
CA PHE A 44 20.48 -16.60 -22.64
C PHE A 44 21.69 -17.55 -22.76
N GLN A 45 21.79 -18.31 -23.86
CA GLN A 45 22.78 -19.39 -24.03
C GLN A 45 22.79 -20.42 -22.87
N LEU A 46 21.62 -20.64 -22.28
CA LEU A 46 21.37 -21.67 -21.28
C LEU A 46 20.50 -22.75 -21.89
N ASN A 47 20.73 -24.00 -21.52
CA ASN A 47 19.96 -25.14 -22.04
C ASN A 47 19.46 -25.99 -20.87
N HIS A 48 18.16 -25.92 -20.60
CA HIS A 48 17.47 -26.81 -19.66
C HIS A 48 18.03 -26.83 -18.24
N VAL A 49 18.38 -25.67 -17.70
CA VAL A 49 18.96 -25.53 -16.35
C VAL A 49 18.08 -24.74 -15.38
N ALA A 50 17.19 -23.88 -15.88
CA ALA A 50 16.45 -22.95 -15.04
C ALA A 50 15.08 -23.52 -14.62
N ASP A 51 14.78 -23.47 -13.32
CA ASP A 51 13.43 -23.74 -12.79
C ASP A 51 12.50 -22.52 -12.96
N ALA A 52 13.09 -21.32 -13.01
CA ALA A 52 12.37 -20.07 -13.15
C ALA A 52 13.13 -19.07 -14.01
N VAL A 53 12.39 -18.22 -14.73
CA VAL A 53 12.92 -17.09 -15.51
C VAL A 53 12.20 -15.81 -15.09
N PHE A 54 12.95 -14.74 -14.88
CA PHE A 54 12.43 -13.40 -14.61
C PHE A 54 12.93 -12.44 -15.69
N LEU A 55 12.02 -11.69 -16.32
CA LEU A 55 12.31 -10.74 -17.39
C LEU A 55 11.94 -9.33 -16.94
N ASP A 56 12.94 -8.46 -16.87
CA ASP A 56 12.77 -7.01 -16.72
C ASP A 56 13.50 -6.34 -17.89
N LEU A 57 12.80 -6.28 -19.03
CA LEU A 57 13.35 -5.89 -20.33
C LEU A 57 12.36 -4.97 -21.04
N PRO A 58 12.81 -4.09 -21.95
CA PRO A 58 11.90 -3.24 -22.73
C PRO A 58 11.00 -4.03 -23.68
N SER A 59 11.47 -5.18 -24.16
CA SER A 59 10.79 -6.03 -25.14
C SER A 59 10.85 -7.51 -24.72
N PRO A 60 10.21 -7.92 -23.60
CA PRO A 60 10.36 -9.27 -23.05
C PRO A 60 9.91 -10.37 -24.01
N TRP A 61 8.94 -10.09 -24.91
CA TRP A 61 8.45 -11.06 -25.89
C TRP A 61 9.52 -11.58 -26.86
N SER A 62 10.56 -10.80 -27.14
CA SER A 62 11.63 -11.20 -28.07
C SER A 62 12.48 -12.36 -27.54
N CYS A 63 12.57 -12.51 -26.22
CA CYS A 63 13.44 -13.50 -25.58
C CYS A 63 12.69 -14.68 -24.97
N ILE A 64 11.36 -14.78 -25.12
CA ILE A 64 10.55 -15.88 -24.57
C ILE A 64 10.99 -17.24 -25.14
N ASP A 65 11.34 -17.30 -26.43
CA ASP A 65 11.81 -18.54 -27.06
C ASP A 65 13.12 -19.04 -26.42
N SER A 66 14.06 -18.12 -26.24
CA SER A 66 15.31 -18.39 -25.51
C SER A 66 15.07 -18.69 -24.02
N ALA A 67 14.08 -18.06 -23.38
CA ALA A 67 13.70 -18.36 -22.00
C ALA A 67 13.21 -19.81 -21.88
N LYS A 68 12.35 -20.24 -22.81
CA LYS A 68 11.88 -21.63 -22.89
C LYS A 68 13.06 -22.61 -23.06
N GLN A 69 14.06 -22.28 -23.88
CA GLN A 69 15.27 -23.10 -24.05
C GLN A 69 16.10 -23.18 -22.76
N ALA A 70 16.21 -22.09 -22.02
CA ALA A 70 16.91 -22.04 -20.74
C ALA A 70 16.22 -22.88 -19.64
N MET A 71 14.90 -22.99 -19.71
CA MET A 71 14.09 -23.70 -18.73
C MET A 71 14.23 -25.23 -18.83
N LYS A 72 14.24 -25.88 -17.67
CA LYS A 72 14.32 -27.34 -17.54
C LYS A 72 13.21 -28.05 -18.30
N LEU A 73 13.50 -29.25 -18.80
CA LEU A 73 12.54 -30.09 -19.54
C LEU A 73 11.35 -30.54 -18.68
N GLN A 74 11.51 -30.60 -17.36
CA GLN A 74 10.41 -30.91 -16.43
C GLN A 74 9.41 -29.76 -16.29
N GLY A 75 9.68 -28.61 -16.92
CA GLY A 75 8.89 -27.40 -16.82
C GLY A 75 9.46 -26.38 -15.85
N GLY A 76 8.74 -25.28 -15.68
CA GLY A 76 9.13 -24.19 -14.80
C GLY A 76 8.20 -22.99 -14.88
N ARG A 77 8.61 -21.90 -14.25
CA ARG A 77 7.84 -20.65 -14.13
C ARG A 77 8.53 -19.51 -14.87
N ILE A 78 7.76 -18.66 -15.55
CA ILE A 78 8.26 -17.40 -16.09
C ILE A 78 7.48 -16.24 -15.50
N CYS A 79 8.17 -15.13 -15.27
CA CYS A 79 7.60 -13.86 -14.87
C CYS A 79 8.21 -12.74 -15.71
N SER A 80 7.37 -11.86 -16.25
CA SER A 80 7.78 -10.65 -16.94
C SER A 80 7.25 -9.42 -16.22
N PHE A 81 8.09 -8.43 -16.02
CA PHE A 81 7.72 -7.11 -15.55
C PHE A 81 7.62 -6.14 -16.75
N SER A 82 6.50 -5.44 -16.86
CA SER A 82 6.26 -4.46 -17.94
C SER A 82 5.47 -3.25 -17.40
N PRO A 83 5.91 -2.00 -17.62
CA PRO A 83 5.15 -0.82 -17.18
C PRO A 83 3.92 -0.54 -18.05
N CYS A 84 3.96 -0.87 -19.35
CA CYS A 84 2.88 -0.55 -20.29
C CYS A 84 1.99 -1.77 -20.58
N ILE A 85 0.68 -1.54 -20.74
CA ILE A 85 -0.28 -2.63 -20.98
C ILE A 85 -0.11 -3.25 -22.38
N GLU A 86 0.38 -2.49 -23.34
CA GLU A 86 0.69 -2.95 -24.70
C GLU A 86 1.85 -3.98 -24.67
N GLN A 87 2.85 -3.73 -23.83
CA GLN A 87 3.95 -4.67 -23.60
C GLN A 87 3.44 -5.97 -22.97
N VAL A 88 2.53 -5.86 -22.00
CA VAL A 88 1.86 -7.02 -21.38
C VAL A 88 1.10 -7.83 -22.43
N SER A 89 0.27 -7.16 -23.25
CA SER A 89 -0.53 -7.78 -24.30
C SER A 89 0.34 -8.60 -25.26
N GLN A 90 1.43 -8.00 -25.75
CA GLN A 90 2.36 -8.67 -26.64
C GLN A 90 3.06 -9.86 -25.98
N THR A 91 3.46 -9.72 -24.71
CA THR A 91 4.08 -10.80 -23.93
C THR A 91 3.13 -11.99 -23.76
N CYS A 92 1.86 -11.75 -23.40
CA CYS A 92 0.86 -12.80 -23.25
C CYS A 92 0.60 -13.55 -24.56
N ALA A 93 0.54 -12.83 -25.69
CA ALA A 93 0.36 -13.44 -27.01
C ALA A 93 1.53 -14.39 -27.34
N THR A 94 2.78 -13.95 -27.16
CA THR A 94 3.95 -14.78 -27.42
C THR A 94 4.10 -15.94 -26.43
N LEU A 95 3.76 -15.75 -25.14
CA LEU A 95 3.73 -16.84 -24.16
C LEU A 95 2.76 -17.95 -24.62
N THR A 96 1.57 -17.57 -25.07
CA THR A 96 0.56 -18.51 -25.58
C THR A 96 1.06 -19.24 -26.82
N GLU A 97 1.63 -18.52 -27.79
CA GLU A 97 2.20 -19.10 -29.01
C GLU A 97 3.31 -20.12 -28.71
N LYS A 98 4.12 -19.86 -27.69
CA LYS A 98 5.24 -20.73 -27.29
C LYS A 98 4.82 -21.88 -26.37
N GLY A 99 3.52 -22.02 -26.08
CA GLY A 99 2.95 -23.14 -25.34
C GLY A 99 3.03 -23.00 -23.81
N PHE A 100 3.25 -21.78 -23.30
CA PHE A 100 3.07 -21.51 -21.88
C PHE A 100 1.58 -21.50 -21.53
N GLN A 101 1.27 -21.87 -20.31
CA GLN A 101 -0.08 -22.00 -19.76
C GLN A 101 -0.21 -21.19 -18.46
N ASP A 102 -1.41 -21.12 -17.90
CA ASP A 102 -1.74 -20.38 -16.66
C ASP A 102 -1.26 -18.92 -16.65
N ILE A 103 -1.40 -18.27 -17.80
CA ILE A 103 -0.96 -16.88 -17.99
C ILE A 103 -1.81 -15.96 -17.12
N THR A 104 -1.18 -15.32 -16.14
CA THR A 104 -1.84 -14.45 -15.15
C THR A 104 -1.07 -13.15 -15.01
N THR A 105 -1.73 -12.02 -15.24
CA THR A 105 -1.15 -10.69 -15.03
C THR A 105 -1.66 -10.09 -13.72
N LEU A 106 -0.72 -9.59 -12.90
CA LEU A 106 -1.00 -8.93 -11.62
C LEU A 106 -0.40 -7.52 -11.60
N GLU A 107 -1.00 -6.63 -10.82
CA GLU A 107 -0.46 -5.32 -10.50
C GLU A 107 -0.30 -5.23 -8.98
N CYS A 108 0.84 -4.75 -8.49
CA CYS A 108 1.08 -4.56 -7.06
C CYS A 108 1.13 -3.07 -6.71
N LEU A 109 0.10 -2.59 -6.01
CA LEU A 109 -0.01 -1.19 -5.59
C LEU A 109 0.39 -1.02 -4.12
N LEU A 110 1.62 -0.57 -3.89
CA LEU A 110 2.08 -0.20 -2.55
C LEU A 110 1.49 1.15 -2.14
N ARG A 111 0.84 1.23 -0.98
CA ARG A 111 0.35 2.48 -0.38
C ARG A 111 0.91 2.66 1.03
N LYS A 112 1.72 3.70 1.23
CA LYS A 112 2.24 4.07 2.55
C LYS A 112 1.28 5.02 3.24
N PHE A 113 1.02 4.77 4.52
CA PHE A 113 0.20 5.63 5.36
C PHE A 113 1.01 6.20 6.51
N HIS A 114 0.89 7.49 6.76
CA HIS A 114 1.37 8.11 7.99
C HIS A 114 0.24 8.12 9.01
N VAL A 115 0.49 7.55 10.18
CA VAL A 115 -0.46 7.51 11.29
C VAL A 115 -0.26 8.76 12.15
N LYS A 116 -1.31 9.54 12.35
CA LYS A 116 -1.28 10.78 13.13
C LYS A 116 -2.54 10.95 13.97
N HIS A 117 -2.41 11.59 15.12
CA HIS A 117 -3.56 12.11 15.85
C HIS A 117 -4.06 13.36 15.15
N THR A 118 -5.37 13.44 14.90
CA THR A 118 -6.00 14.61 14.28
C THR A 118 -7.15 15.07 15.16
N GLY A 119 -7.18 16.38 15.41
CA GLY A 119 -8.27 17.04 16.09
C GLY A 119 -9.25 17.61 15.07
N LEU A 120 -10.52 17.20 15.12
CA LEU A 120 -11.59 17.93 14.43
C LEU A 120 -12.14 19.00 15.38
N PRO A 121 -12.21 20.28 14.97
CA PRO A 121 -12.81 21.31 15.79
C PRO A 121 -14.29 20.99 16.00
N LYS A 122 -14.78 21.05 17.24
CA LYS A 122 -16.21 20.93 17.50
C LYS A 122 -16.90 22.10 16.81
N ALA A 123 -17.83 21.80 15.90
CA ALA A 123 -18.61 22.83 15.23
C ALA A 123 -19.44 23.58 16.29
N CYS A 124 -19.15 24.86 16.47
CA CYS A 124 -19.95 25.73 17.32
C CYS A 124 -21.09 26.28 16.46
N ILE A 125 -22.23 25.61 16.44
CA ILE A 125 -23.42 26.01 15.66
C ILE A 125 -24.15 27.16 16.39
N GLY A 126 -23.39 28.15 16.86
CA GLY A 126 -23.84 29.19 17.79
C GLY A 126 -24.28 28.60 19.14
N GLU A 127 -24.09 29.35 20.21
CA GLU A 127 -25.04 29.25 21.31
C GLU A 127 -26.28 30.01 20.85
N LEU A 128 -27.48 29.45 21.06
CA LEU A 128 -28.70 30.22 20.87
C LEU A 128 -28.55 31.53 21.65
N THR A 129 -28.79 32.66 21.00
CA THR A 129 -28.85 33.95 21.68
C THR A 129 -29.87 33.86 22.83
N GLU A 130 -29.72 34.67 23.89
CA GLU A 130 -30.71 34.67 24.97
C GLU A 130 -32.14 34.90 24.44
N SER A 131 -32.29 35.69 23.38
CA SER A 131 -33.52 35.83 22.61
C SER A 131 -34.04 34.51 22.03
N GLU A 132 -33.19 33.70 21.41
CA GLU A 132 -33.56 32.41 20.82
C GLU A 132 -33.78 31.32 21.89
N LYS A 133 -33.05 31.35 23.01
CA LYS A 133 -33.31 30.50 24.19
C LYS A 133 -34.68 30.82 24.78
N ILE A 134 -35.00 32.10 24.97
CA ILE A 134 -36.33 32.56 25.44
C ILE A 134 -37.42 32.16 24.43
N GLN A 135 -37.15 32.24 23.13
CA GLN A 135 -38.10 31.81 22.09
C GLN A 135 -38.33 30.30 22.12
N LYS A 136 -37.29 29.48 22.28
CA LYS A 136 -37.43 28.02 22.49
C LYS A 136 -38.26 27.71 23.72
N VAL A 137 -37.97 28.35 24.86
CA VAL A 137 -38.76 28.15 26.11
C VAL A 137 -40.21 28.58 25.92
N LYS A 138 -40.48 29.68 25.18
CA LYS A 138 -41.85 30.10 24.85
C LYS A 138 -42.56 29.10 23.95
N ILE A 139 -41.88 28.56 22.94
CA ILE A 139 -42.42 27.55 22.01
C ILE A 139 -42.70 26.22 22.74
N GLU A 140 -41.80 25.79 23.63
CA GLU A 140 -41.97 24.59 24.46
C GLU A 140 -43.12 24.75 25.48
N ARG A 141 -43.24 25.91 26.12
CA ARG A 141 -44.38 26.23 26.99
C ARG A 141 -45.69 26.26 26.22
N LYS A 142 -45.72 26.79 24.99
CA LYS A 142 -46.92 26.80 24.14
C LYS A 142 -47.33 25.37 23.74
N LYS A 143 -46.36 24.51 23.41
CA LYS A 143 -46.58 23.08 23.20
C LYS A 143 -47.16 22.36 24.43
N HIS A 144 -46.66 22.68 25.63
CA HIS A 144 -47.20 22.10 26.87
C HIS A 144 -48.60 22.62 27.22
N MET A 145 -48.94 23.84 26.82
CA MET A 145 -50.26 24.43 27.05
C MET A 145 -51.32 23.93 26.05
N GLU A 146 -50.89 23.54 24.84
CA GLU A 146 -51.76 22.95 23.82
C GLU A 146 -52.05 21.45 24.05
N ILE A 147 -51.32 20.77 24.94
CA ILE A 147 -51.55 19.35 25.33
C ILE A 147 -52.36 19.23 26.64
N GLY A 148 -53.04 20.31 27.06
CA GLY A 148 -53.78 20.36 28.32
C GLY A 148 -55.25 19.90 28.26
N THR A 149 -55.53 18.62 27.97
CA THR A 149 -56.74 17.92 28.45
C THR A 149 -56.48 16.44 28.71
N ASN A 150 -55.96 16.08 29.89
CA ASN A 150 -56.67 15.32 30.93
C ASN A 150 -55.69 14.81 32.01
N LEU A 151 -56.19 14.82 33.23
CA LEU A 151 -55.57 14.42 34.49
C LEU A 151 -55.06 12.97 34.46
N ASP A 152 -53.89 12.70 35.05
CA ASP A 152 -53.79 11.82 36.23
C ASP A 152 -52.40 11.84 36.89
N MET A 153 -52.44 11.80 38.22
CA MET A 153 -51.31 11.75 39.15
C MET A 153 -50.58 10.41 39.12
N VAL A 154 -49.24 10.40 39.08
CA VAL A 154 -48.42 9.34 39.70
C VAL A 154 -47.10 9.94 40.22
N GLN A 155 -46.73 9.53 41.45
CA GLN A 155 -45.56 9.91 42.25
C GLN A 155 -44.25 9.20 41.83
N THR A 156 -43.16 9.53 42.55
CA THR A 156 -41.91 8.75 42.79
C THR A 156 -40.86 8.78 41.67
N ASP A 157 -39.55 8.78 41.89
CA ASP A 157 -38.68 8.87 43.07
C ASP A 157 -37.22 9.11 42.58
N GLU A 158 -36.38 9.66 43.46
CA GLU A 158 -34.97 9.28 43.73
C GLU A 158 -34.05 8.78 42.57
N SER A 159 -32.85 9.30 42.29
CA SER A 159 -31.67 9.17 43.17
C SER A 159 -30.32 9.27 42.39
N VAL A 160 -29.25 9.66 43.13
CA VAL A 160 -27.82 9.18 43.04
C VAL A 160 -26.96 9.66 41.85
N ALA A 161 -26.04 10.63 42.02
CA ALA A 161 -24.62 10.54 42.49
C ALA A 161 -23.67 9.85 41.47
N LYS A 162 -22.43 10.26 41.16
CA LYS A 162 -21.26 10.72 41.93
C LYS A 162 -20.20 11.32 40.98
N LYS A 163 -19.36 12.24 41.46
CA LYS A 163 -18.01 12.51 40.91
C LYS A 163 -17.04 11.38 41.29
N PRO A 164 -15.90 11.22 40.57
CA PRO A 164 -14.64 11.16 41.31
C PRO A 164 -13.49 12.00 40.73
N CYS A 165 -12.51 12.22 41.59
CA CYS A 165 -11.41 13.19 41.54
C CYS A 165 -10.12 12.74 40.80
N LEU A 166 -9.40 13.76 40.31
CA LEU A 166 -7.95 14.04 40.30
C LEU A 166 -6.91 12.91 40.36
N LYS A 167 -5.87 13.02 39.50
CA LYS A 167 -4.47 13.03 39.93
C LYS A 167 -3.65 14.09 39.19
N ASN A 168 -2.90 14.86 39.97
CA ASN A 168 -1.94 15.88 39.59
C ASN A 168 -0.54 15.37 40.00
N THR A 169 0.46 15.46 39.12
CA THR A 169 1.88 15.39 39.50
C THR A 169 2.69 16.39 38.69
N ASN A 170 3.45 17.21 39.42
CA ASN A 170 4.19 18.40 38.99
C ASN A 170 5.41 18.11 38.09
N ASN A 171 5.80 19.05 37.22
CA ASN A 171 7.02 19.85 37.46
C ASN A 171 7.14 21.11 36.57
N PRO A 172 7.94 22.12 36.99
CA PRO A 172 7.84 23.51 36.54
C PRO A 172 8.91 23.89 35.49
N GLY A 173 8.62 24.92 34.69
CA GLY A 173 9.66 25.63 33.94
C GLY A 173 9.14 26.47 32.77
N GLY A 174 9.20 27.79 32.91
CA GLY A 174 9.40 28.71 31.77
C GLY A 174 8.16 29.33 31.14
N ASN A 175 8.00 30.64 31.38
CA ASN A 175 6.96 31.51 30.82
C ASN A 175 6.96 31.57 29.28
N ASN A 176 5.78 31.42 28.67
CA ASN A 176 5.32 32.39 27.68
C ASN A 176 3.78 32.36 27.57
N LYS A 177 3.14 33.50 27.85
CA LYS A 177 1.69 33.67 27.86
C LYS A 177 1.19 34.05 26.47
N ASP A 178 0.82 33.06 25.68
CA ASP A 178 -0.18 33.19 24.62
C ASP A 178 -1.34 32.24 24.94
N LYS A 179 -2.30 32.72 25.73
CA LYS A 179 -3.57 32.00 25.97
C LYS A 179 -4.43 32.09 24.70
N LYS A 180 -4.14 31.27 23.68
CA LYS A 180 -5.17 30.86 22.72
C LYS A 180 -6.19 30.04 23.51
N LYS A 181 -7.44 30.53 23.58
CA LYS A 181 -8.57 29.75 24.13
C LYS A 181 -8.57 28.39 23.42
N GLY A 182 -8.32 27.31 24.17
CA GLY A 182 -8.33 25.96 23.63
C GLY A 182 -9.69 25.68 22.99
N GLN A 183 -9.70 25.57 21.68
CA GLN A 183 -10.91 25.25 20.93
C GLN A 183 -11.20 23.77 21.18
N ASP A 184 -12.37 23.48 21.72
CA ASP A 184 -12.77 22.14 22.12
C ASP A 184 -12.79 21.24 20.86
N CYS A 185 -12.02 20.15 20.86
CA CYS A 185 -11.77 19.31 19.69
C CYS A 185 -12.12 17.84 19.97
N TYR A 186 -12.47 17.09 18.92
CA TYR A 186 -12.50 15.63 18.96
C TYR A 186 -11.14 15.11 18.47
N GLU A 187 -10.39 14.45 19.34
CA GLU A 187 -9.14 13.79 18.97
C GLU A 187 -9.38 12.33 18.58
N PHE A 188 -8.85 11.93 17.44
CA PHE A 188 -8.86 10.54 16.99
C PHE A 188 -7.64 10.24 16.13
N VAL A 189 -7.27 8.96 16.06
CA VAL A 189 -6.18 8.48 15.21
C VAL A 189 -6.66 8.43 13.77
N THR A 190 -5.88 9.02 12.86
CA THR A 190 -6.11 8.95 11.42
C THR A 190 -4.88 8.40 10.71
N ALA A 191 -5.11 7.79 9.56
CA ALA A 191 -4.07 7.40 8.62
C ALA A 191 -4.24 8.24 7.35
N SER A 192 -3.18 8.89 6.89
CA SER A 192 -3.20 9.66 5.64
C SER A 192 -2.18 9.09 4.66
N PRO A 193 -2.50 8.96 3.36
CA PRO A 193 -1.53 8.48 2.38
C PRO A 193 -0.36 9.47 2.29
N VAL A 194 0.86 8.96 2.15
CA VAL A 194 2.05 9.77 1.88
C VAL A 194 1.96 10.30 0.45
N GLN A 195 2.05 11.62 0.26
CA GLN A 195 1.88 12.26 -1.07
C GLN A 195 3.04 11.96 -2.03
N ASP A 196 4.27 11.84 -1.52
CA ASP A 196 5.42 11.43 -2.31
C ASP A 196 5.48 9.90 -2.40
N MET A 197 4.65 9.34 -3.28
CA MET A 197 4.89 7.99 -3.77
C MET A 197 5.53 8.07 -5.14
N GLN A 198 6.86 8.05 -5.16
CA GLN A 198 7.62 7.63 -6.35
C GLN A 198 7.48 6.11 -6.49
N GLY A 199 6.28 5.66 -6.85
CA GLY A 199 6.02 4.29 -7.24
C GLY A 199 5.95 4.23 -8.76
N HIS A 200 6.82 3.44 -9.38
CA HIS A 200 6.59 3.00 -10.75
C HIS A 200 5.56 1.89 -10.69
N THR A 201 4.35 2.16 -11.19
CA THR A 201 3.36 1.12 -11.42
C THR A 201 3.84 0.24 -12.57
N GLY A 202 3.80 -1.08 -12.38
CA GLY A 202 4.11 -2.03 -13.43
C GLY A 202 3.35 -3.33 -13.22
N PHE A 203 3.14 -4.03 -14.33
CA PHE A 203 2.43 -5.29 -14.39
C PHE A 203 3.43 -6.44 -14.32
N LEU A 204 3.09 -7.47 -13.55
CA LEU A 204 3.80 -8.74 -13.49
C LEU A 204 2.96 -9.80 -14.19
N THR A 205 3.43 -10.28 -15.34
CA THR A 205 2.81 -11.38 -16.07
C THR A 205 3.52 -12.68 -15.73
N PHE A 206 2.81 -13.62 -15.12
CA PHE A 206 3.29 -14.95 -14.80
C PHE A 206 2.76 -15.97 -15.80
N ALA A 207 3.54 -17.01 -16.09
CA ALA A 207 3.08 -18.19 -16.81
C ALA A 207 3.88 -19.43 -16.42
N THR A 208 3.35 -20.60 -16.77
CA THR A 208 3.93 -21.91 -16.47
C THR A 208 4.26 -22.64 -17.77
N LEU A 209 5.47 -23.18 -17.86
CA LEU A 209 5.84 -24.17 -18.87
C LEU A 209 5.68 -25.54 -18.21
N TYR A 210 4.79 -26.38 -18.74
CA TYR A 210 4.68 -27.77 -18.31
C TYR A 210 5.71 -28.63 -19.04
N GLY A 211 6.27 -29.62 -18.34
CA GLY A 211 7.19 -30.56 -18.94
C GLY A 211 6.54 -31.32 -20.11
N GLN A 212 7.31 -31.52 -21.18
CA GLN A 212 6.91 -32.27 -22.37
C GLN A 212 7.37 -33.72 -22.28
#